data_AF-A0A7V8JEB5-F1
#
_entry.id   AF-A0A7V8JEB5-F1
#
_cell.length_a   1.000
_cell.length_b   1.000
_cell.length_c   1.000
_cell.angle_alpha   90.00
_cell.angle_beta   90.00
_cell.angle_gamma   90.00
#
_symmetry.space_group_name_H-M   'P 1'
#
loop_
_entity.id
_entity.type
_entity.pdbx_description
1 polymer ?
#
loop_
_entity_poly.entity_id
_entity_poly.type
_entity_poly.pdbx_seq_one_letter_code
_entity_poly.pdbx_strand_id
1 'polypeptide(L)'
;MSTPALDISSLTPLPYHQHVVNYLKTHEPRVWSWASSQGVQQEHAQDVRAQLLRDTYRLNPHSHPEAYQACETALERLRIEAPATLYQAGDGAMNASLYYLDGEVHVVFYGPILERLDAQELLALLGHELAHYRLWSEDHGDYLVADRILNHVLADAFTPPSLEQTARLYSLHTEIYADRGAALVAGGPASAITSLVKVHTGIVTVDAASYLQQARELDGKDAQVSQGLSHPETFLRSQALDNWWQQDPDTQAWLHRRLRGPLSMNRLDVIDQVDLTALTRGFIATFISAQALQSERVINQVRGFFADWTDHETPLDLSVLDAERIDPSVHEYLHFIMLDLCLVDREVRDEALLHAARTANKLGSEDDFIKLLKRDIKLRKRELDLLTRTLKTEVETWTQ
;
A
#
# COMPACT_ATOMS: atom_id res chain seq x y z
N MET A 1 -33.30 6.20 1.99
CA MET A 1 -32.68 4.94 1.53
C MET A 1 -32.02 4.35 2.76
N SER A 2 -32.34 3.12 3.13
CA SER A 2 -31.77 2.47 4.32
C SER A 2 -30.27 2.29 4.08
N THR A 3 -29.44 2.99 4.85
CA THR A 3 -27.99 2.79 4.84
C THR A 3 -27.75 1.30 5.11
N PRO A 4 -27.00 0.57 4.26
CA PRO A 4 -26.65 -0.81 4.57
C PRO A 4 -25.94 -0.80 5.93
N ALA A 5 -26.46 -1.54 6.90
CA ALA A 5 -25.82 -1.61 8.21
C ALA A 5 -24.60 -2.52 8.07
N LEU A 6 -23.44 -1.92 7.79
CA LEU A 6 -22.17 -2.59 8.05
C LEU A 6 -22.16 -3.00 9.52
N ASP A 7 -21.81 -4.26 9.78
CA ASP A 7 -21.63 -4.77 11.13
C ASP A 7 -20.17 -5.19 11.33
N ILE A 8 -19.86 -5.72 12.50
CA ILE A 8 -18.50 -6.14 12.85
C ILE A 8 -17.95 -7.24 11.92
N SER A 9 -18.79 -8.03 11.25
CA SER A 9 -18.33 -9.03 10.27
C SER A 9 -17.75 -8.39 9.00
N SER A 10 -18.06 -7.12 8.75
CA SER A 10 -17.48 -6.33 7.66
C SER A 10 -16.07 -5.82 7.96
N LEU A 11 -15.61 -5.88 9.22
CA LEU A 11 -14.27 -5.44 9.62
C LEU A 11 -13.26 -6.55 9.41
N THR A 12 -12.87 -6.75 8.15
CA THR A 12 -11.88 -7.75 7.75
C THR A 12 -10.54 -7.10 7.36
N PRO A 13 -9.40 -7.79 7.53
CA PRO A 13 -8.11 -7.32 7.07
C PRO A 13 -8.16 -6.96 5.58
N LEU A 14 -7.52 -5.86 5.19
CA LEU A 14 -7.49 -5.43 3.79
C LEU A 14 -6.72 -6.44 2.92
N PRO A 15 -7.02 -6.57 1.61
CA PRO A 15 -6.29 -7.46 0.72
C PRO A 15 -4.78 -7.28 0.77
N TYR A 16 -4.31 -6.04 0.92
CA TYR A 16 -2.88 -5.75 1.03
C TYR A 16 -2.23 -6.40 2.27
N HIS A 17 -2.90 -6.41 3.43
CA HIS A 17 -2.39 -7.12 4.62
C HIS A 17 -2.20 -8.61 4.34
N GLN A 18 -3.21 -9.23 3.73
CA GLN A 18 -3.19 -10.66 3.40
C GLN A 18 -2.07 -10.98 2.41
N HIS A 19 -1.85 -10.14 1.40
CA HIS A 19 -0.76 -10.32 0.44
C HIS A 19 0.62 -10.24 1.11
N VAL A 20 0.85 -9.27 2.00
CA VAL A 20 2.12 -9.14 2.72
C VAL A 20 2.36 -10.31 3.67
N VAL A 21 1.35 -10.72 4.44
CA VAL A 21 1.43 -11.91 5.30
C VAL A 21 1.79 -13.16 4.48
N ASN A 22 1.07 -13.40 3.38
CA ASN A 22 1.33 -14.54 2.51
C ASN A 22 2.73 -14.49 1.89
N TYR A 23 3.19 -13.31 1.47
CA TYR A 23 4.53 -13.12 0.94
C TYR A 23 5.59 -13.48 1.97
N LEU A 24 5.52 -12.91 3.19
CA LEU A 24 6.49 -13.15 4.25
C LEU A 24 6.51 -14.61 4.71
N LYS A 25 5.36 -15.26 4.84
CA LYS A 25 5.28 -16.69 5.16
C LYS A 25 5.94 -17.57 4.10
N THR A 26 5.78 -17.21 2.83
CA THR A 26 6.26 -18.03 1.70
C THR A 26 7.75 -17.81 1.44
N HIS A 27 8.19 -16.55 1.42
CA HIS A 27 9.54 -16.19 1.01
C HIS A 27 10.51 -16.01 2.18
N GLU A 28 10.00 -15.68 3.38
CA GLU A 28 10.81 -15.43 4.58
C GLU A 28 10.43 -16.35 5.77
N PRO A 29 10.29 -17.68 5.58
CA PRO A 29 9.74 -18.57 6.62
C PRO A 29 10.59 -18.61 7.89
N ARG A 30 11.90 -18.40 7.79
CA ARG A 30 12.80 -18.35 8.95
C ARG A 30 12.61 -17.08 9.77
N VAL A 31 12.46 -15.93 9.10
CA VAL A 31 12.17 -14.65 9.76
C VAL A 31 10.79 -14.70 10.41
N TRP A 32 9.80 -15.27 9.70
CA TRP A 32 8.47 -15.51 10.22
C TRP A 32 8.47 -16.35 11.50
N SER A 33 9.19 -17.48 11.48
CA SER A 33 9.31 -18.36 12.66
C SER A 33 9.99 -17.68 13.85
N TRP A 34 10.96 -16.79 13.60
CA TRP A 34 11.60 -16.03 14.67
C TRP A 34 10.66 -14.99 15.27
N ALA A 35 9.99 -14.18 14.43
CA ALA A 35 9.09 -13.11 14.88
C ALA A 35 7.83 -13.63 15.57
N SER A 36 7.39 -14.85 15.25
CA SER A 36 6.28 -15.54 15.91
C SER A 36 6.66 -16.26 17.22
N SER A 37 7.95 -16.28 17.60
CA SER A 37 8.41 -17.05 18.77
C SER A 37 8.01 -16.42 20.12
N GLN A 38 7.67 -17.27 21.08
CA GLN A 38 7.21 -16.88 22.43
C GLN A 38 8.26 -16.10 23.24
N GLY A 39 9.56 -16.35 23.02
CA GLY A 39 10.63 -15.66 23.73
C GLY A 39 10.65 -14.15 23.43
N VAL A 40 10.53 -13.80 22.15
CA VAL A 40 10.47 -12.40 21.69
C VAL A 40 9.23 -11.69 22.26
N GLN A 41 8.11 -12.40 22.36
CA GLN A 41 6.86 -11.85 22.89
C GLN A 41 6.95 -11.51 24.38
N GLN A 42 7.56 -12.38 25.19
CA GLN A 42 7.63 -12.19 26.64
C GLN A 42 8.59 -11.07 27.06
N GLU A 43 9.76 -10.97 26.44
CA GLU A 43 10.74 -9.91 26.71
C GLU A 43 10.13 -8.54 26.39
N HIS A 44 9.56 -8.41 25.18
CA HIS A 44 8.86 -7.21 24.75
C HIS A 44 7.73 -6.82 25.72
N ALA A 45 6.96 -7.79 26.20
CA ALA A 45 5.83 -7.52 27.10
C ALA A 45 6.25 -6.97 28.48
N GLN A 46 7.41 -7.36 29.00
CA GLN A 46 7.89 -6.85 30.29
C GLN A 46 8.39 -5.41 30.15
N ASP A 47 9.14 -5.12 29.09
CA ASP A 47 9.67 -3.79 28.82
C ASP A 47 8.56 -2.77 28.58
N VAL A 48 7.54 -3.13 27.79
CA VAL A 48 6.37 -2.28 27.54
C VAL A 48 5.63 -1.95 28.83
N ARG A 49 5.34 -2.94 29.70
CA ARG A 49 4.66 -2.68 30.98
C ARG A 49 5.48 -1.77 31.89
N ALA A 50 6.79 -1.99 31.97
CA ALA A 50 7.68 -1.16 32.78
C ALA A 50 7.80 0.27 32.24
N GLN A 51 7.77 0.45 30.92
CA GLN A 51 7.75 1.76 30.28
C GLN A 51 6.44 2.50 30.56
N LEU A 52 5.29 1.87 30.32
CA LEU A 52 3.97 2.47 30.60
C LEU A 52 3.85 2.96 32.04
N LEU A 53 4.31 2.17 33.01
CA LEU A 53 4.26 2.55 34.43
C LEU A 53 5.19 3.70 34.81
N ARG A 54 6.29 3.90 34.06
CA ARG A 54 7.25 4.99 34.30
C ARG A 54 6.80 6.30 33.67
N ASP A 55 6.29 6.23 32.45
CA ASP A 55 6.16 7.41 31.59
C ASP A 55 4.72 7.96 31.55
N THR A 56 3.76 7.26 32.16
CA THR A 56 2.34 7.62 32.10
C THR A 56 1.63 7.54 33.45
N TYR A 57 0.51 8.26 33.57
CA TYR A 57 -0.42 8.14 34.68
C TYR A 57 -1.52 7.14 34.32
N ARG A 58 -1.61 6.03 35.07
CA ARG A 58 -2.69 5.05 34.91
C ARG A 58 -4.02 5.63 35.41
N LEU A 59 -5.02 5.68 34.53
CA LEU A 59 -6.36 6.17 34.86
C LEU A 59 -7.10 5.17 35.74
N ASN A 60 -7.80 5.66 36.76
CA ASN A 60 -8.67 4.86 37.61
C ASN A 60 -10.11 4.88 37.07
N PRO A 61 -10.80 3.72 36.94
CA PRO A 61 -12.18 3.65 36.47
C PRO A 61 -13.17 4.51 37.27
N HIS A 62 -12.93 4.71 38.57
CA HIS A 62 -13.81 5.52 39.41
C HIS A 62 -13.64 7.03 39.16
N SER A 63 -12.43 7.49 38.83
CA SER A 63 -12.17 8.91 38.57
C SER A 63 -12.33 9.30 37.11
N HIS A 64 -12.27 8.33 36.19
CA HIS A 64 -12.44 8.53 34.74
C HIS A 64 -13.50 7.58 34.16
N PRO A 65 -14.74 7.56 34.70
CA PRO A 65 -15.76 6.59 34.33
C PRO A 65 -16.17 6.70 32.85
N GLU A 66 -16.23 7.92 32.30
CA GLU A 66 -16.63 8.16 30.91
C GLU A 66 -15.64 7.53 29.91
N ALA A 67 -14.33 7.64 30.17
CA ALA A 67 -13.30 7.04 29.33
C ALA A 67 -13.35 5.50 29.37
N TYR A 68 -13.53 4.92 30.55
CA TYR A 68 -13.67 3.47 30.69
C TYR A 68 -14.98 2.96 30.08
N GLN A 69 -16.10 3.68 30.22
CA GLN A 69 -17.36 3.31 29.59
C GLN A 69 -17.25 3.32 28.05
N ALA A 70 -16.60 4.33 27.48
CA ALA A 70 -16.33 4.37 26.04
C ALA A 70 -15.44 3.20 25.59
N CYS A 71 -14.41 2.87 26.37
CA CYS A 71 -13.52 1.75 26.09
C CYS A 71 -14.25 0.41 26.15
N GLU A 72 -15.04 0.16 27.19
CA GLU A 72 -15.86 -1.05 27.34
C GLU A 72 -16.85 -1.20 26.19
N THR A 73 -17.51 -0.10 25.80
CA THR A 73 -18.42 -0.08 24.65
C THR A 73 -17.70 -0.44 23.35
N ALA A 74 -16.50 0.09 23.15
CA ALA A 74 -15.70 -0.21 21.96
C ALA A 74 -15.21 -1.67 21.95
N LEU A 75 -14.73 -2.20 23.08
CA LEU A 75 -14.36 -3.62 23.24
C LEU A 75 -15.53 -4.54 22.90
N GLU A 76 -16.72 -4.24 23.42
CA GLU A 76 -17.95 -5.02 23.15
C GLU A 76 -18.29 -5.01 21.64
N ARG A 77 -18.33 -3.81 21.02
CA ARG A 77 -18.66 -3.66 19.59
C ARG A 77 -17.63 -4.31 18.67
N LEU A 78 -16.36 -4.30 19.06
CA LEU A 78 -15.27 -4.97 18.34
C LEU A 78 -15.11 -6.45 18.71
N ARG A 79 -15.91 -6.98 19.64
CA ARG A 79 -15.82 -8.37 20.14
C ARG A 79 -14.41 -8.74 20.63
N ILE A 80 -13.80 -7.86 21.41
CA ILE A 80 -12.49 -8.06 22.02
C ILE A 80 -12.68 -8.55 23.45
N GLU A 81 -12.20 -9.76 23.74
CA GLU A 81 -12.26 -10.38 25.06
C GLU A 81 -10.92 -10.21 25.81
N ALA A 82 -10.55 -8.97 26.11
CA ALA A 82 -9.33 -8.64 26.85
C ALA A 82 -9.57 -7.48 27.84
N PRO A 83 -8.96 -7.51 29.04
CA PRO A 83 -8.98 -6.37 29.94
C PRO A 83 -8.25 -5.17 29.32
N ALA A 84 -8.82 -3.98 29.47
CA ALA A 84 -8.20 -2.73 29.05
C ALA A 84 -7.72 -1.88 30.22
N THR A 85 -6.53 -1.30 30.07
CA THR A 85 -6.00 -0.28 30.97
C THR A 85 -5.76 1.01 30.20
N LEU A 86 -6.32 2.11 30.71
CA LEU A 86 -6.16 3.43 30.11
C LEU A 86 -5.11 4.25 30.85
N TYR A 87 -4.34 5.04 30.10
CA TYR A 87 -3.26 5.87 30.63
C TYR A 87 -3.32 7.28 30.04
N GLN A 88 -2.76 8.24 30.76
CA GLN A 88 -2.53 9.60 30.31
C GLN A 88 -1.02 9.88 30.30
N ALA A 89 -0.49 10.28 29.15
CA ALA A 89 0.89 10.76 29.04
C ALA A 89 1.05 12.15 29.67
N GLY A 90 2.27 12.45 30.14
CA GLY A 90 2.58 13.70 30.84
C GLY A 90 2.55 14.95 29.96
N ASP A 91 2.79 14.83 28.65
CA ASP A 91 2.78 15.91 27.67
C ASP A 91 2.49 15.37 26.25
N GLY A 92 2.48 16.27 25.26
CA GLY A 92 2.32 15.93 23.84
C GLY A 92 1.17 16.66 23.14
N ALA A 93 1.19 16.61 21.81
CA ALA A 93 0.04 16.97 21.00
C ALA A 93 -1.12 15.98 21.23
N MET A 94 -2.34 16.35 20.83
CA MET A 94 -3.48 15.43 20.88
C MET A 94 -3.15 14.18 20.07
N ASN A 95 -3.16 13.02 20.75
CA ASN A 95 -2.97 11.71 20.11
C ASN A 95 -3.50 10.59 21.01
N ALA A 96 -3.65 9.39 20.46
CA ALA A 96 -3.76 8.16 21.23
C ALA A 96 -2.81 7.11 20.66
N SER A 97 -2.48 6.10 21.46
CA SER A 97 -1.71 4.96 20.99
C SER A 97 -2.09 3.70 21.74
N LEU A 98 -2.31 2.62 20.99
CA LEU A 98 -2.40 1.27 21.50
C LEU A 98 -1.00 0.67 21.72
N TYR A 99 -0.82 0.05 22.89
CA TYR A 99 0.29 -0.86 23.16
C TYR A 99 -0.26 -2.29 23.23
N TYR A 100 0.10 -3.11 22.25
CA TYR A 100 -0.37 -4.49 22.16
C TYR A 100 0.42 -5.39 23.11
N LEU A 101 -0.30 -6.05 24.01
CA LEU A 101 0.19 -7.19 24.79
C LEU A 101 -0.78 -8.36 24.60
N ASP A 102 -0.25 -9.58 24.55
CA ASP A 102 -1.09 -10.76 24.40
C ASP A 102 -2.09 -10.86 25.56
N GLY A 103 -3.38 -10.87 25.23
CA GLY A 103 -4.48 -10.88 26.20
C GLY A 103 -4.66 -9.61 27.04
N GLU A 104 -3.95 -8.52 26.76
CA GLU A 104 -4.06 -7.25 27.52
C GLU A 104 -4.09 -6.04 26.58
N VAL A 105 -5.07 -5.16 26.77
CA VAL A 105 -5.20 -3.90 26.02
C VAL A 105 -4.66 -2.74 26.85
N HIS A 106 -3.77 -1.95 26.26
CA HIS A 106 -3.25 -0.73 26.88
C HIS A 106 -3.38 0.45 25.92
N VAL A 107 -4.14 1.47 26.31
CA VAL A 107 -4.31 2.69 25.50
C VAL A 107 -3.76 3.89 26.26
N VAL A 108 -2.91 4.66 25.60
CA VAL A 108 -2.34 5.90 26.14
C VAL A 108 -2.94 7.09 25.40
N PHE A 109 -3.49 8.04 26.15
CA PHE A 109 -3.91 9.35 25.63
C PHE A 109 -2.78 10.38 25.78
N TYR A 110 -2.60 11.23 24.78
CA TYR A 110 -1.64 12.32 24.75
C TYR A 110 -2.36 13.65 24.56
N GLY A 111 -1.90 14.69 25.25
CA GLY A 111 -2.55 16.00 25.25
C GLY A 111 -3.99 15.96 25.80
N PRO A 112 -4.81 16.98 25.52
CA PRO A 112 -6.12 17.18 26.14
C PRO A 112 -7.25 16.37 25.49
N ILE A 113 -7.02 15.10 25.12
CA ILE A 113 -8.01 14.25 24.43
C ILE A 113 -9.33 14.16 25.21
N LEU A 114 -9.24 13.83 26.51
CA LEU A 114 -10.41 13.66 27.38
C LEU A 114 -11.18 14.98 27.64
N GLU A 115 -10.55 16.12 27.38
CA GLU A 115 -11.18 17.44 27.53
C GLU A 115 -11.78 17.96 26.21
N ARG A 116 -11.24 17.53 25.07
CA ARG A 116 -11.53 18.09 23.74
C ARG A 116 -12.48 17.26 22.89
N LEU A 117 -12.50 15.95 23.10
CA LEU A 117 -13.40 15.05 22.38
C LEU A 117 -14.70 14.89 23.16
N ASP A 118 -15.82 14.93 22.45
CA ASP A 118 -17.10 14.54 23.03
C ASP A 118 -17.19 13.01 23.20
N ALA A 119 -18.29 12.54 23.82
CA ALA A 119 -18.46 11.12 24.10
C ALA A 119 -18.44 10.22 22.85
N GLN A 120 -18.98 10.68 21.70
CA GLN A 120 -18.98 9.89 20.47
C GLN A 120 -17.62 9.96 19.76
N GLU A 121 -16.94 11.10 19.82
CA GLU A 121 -15.59 11.27 19.27
C GLU A 121 -14.55 10.46 20.04
N LEU A 122 -14.65 10.43 21.38
CA LEU A 122 -13.81 9.58 22.24
C LEU A 122 -14.10 8.10 21.99
N LEU A 123 -15.37 7.72 21.85
CA LEU A 123 -15.76 6.36 21.48
C LEU A 123 -15.20 5.96 20.12
N ALA A 124 -15.23 6.86 19.12
CA ALA A 124 -14.64 6.63 17.81
C ALA A 124 -13.11 6.49 17.88
N LEU A 125 -12.43 7.35 18.64
CA LEU A 125 -10.98 7.27 18.85
C LEU A 125 -10.59 5.93 19.49
N LEU A 126 -11.31 5.51 20.53
CA LEU A 126 -11.07 4.20 21.15
C LEU A 126 -11.40 3.05 20.19
N GLY A 127 -12.45 3.19 19.38
CA GLY A 127 -12.75 2.24 18.31
C GLY A 127 -11.63 2.12 17.28
N HIS A 128 -10.94 3.22 16.96
CA HIS A 128 -9.75 3.22 16.12
C HIS A 128 -8.61 2.43 16.78
N GLU A 129 -8.19 2.83 17.98
CA GLU A 129 -7.07 2.18 18.68
C GLU A 129 -7.33 0.69 18.93
N LEU A 130 -8.55 0.32 19.32
CA LEU A 130 -8.89 -1.07 19.59
C LEU A 130 -9.06 -1.91 18.31
N ALA A 131 -9.30 -1.27 17.17
CA ALA A 131 -9.29 -1.99 15.89
C ALA A 131 -7.88 -2.47 15.54
N HIS A 132 -6.82 -1.71 15.87
CA HIS A 132 -5.44 -2.24 15.76
C HIS A 132 -5.25 -3.51 16.58
N TYR A 133 -5.73 -3.53 17.83
CA TYR A 133 -5.68 -4.72 18.68
C TYR A 133 -6.39 -5.90 18.04
N ARG A 134 -7.60 -5.66 17.51
CA ARG A 134 -8.38 -6.68 16.81
C ARG A 134 -7.61 -7.24 15.61
N LEU A 135 -7.10 -6.40 14.72
CA LEU A 135 -6.31 -6.82 13.55
C LEU A 135 -5.13 -7.70 13.98
N TRP A 136 -4.40 -7.26 14.99
CA TRP A 136 -3.22 -7.96 15.50
C TRP A 136 -3.54 -9.24 16.28
N SER A 137 -4.80 -9.44 16.68
CA SER A 137 -5.28 -10.67 17.33
C SER A 137 -5.89 -11.67 16.33
N GLU A 138 -6.20 -11.24 15.10
CA GLU A 138 -6.77 -12.11 14.06
C GLU A 138 -5.73 -13.09 13.49
N ASP A 139 -6.20 -14.18 12.90
CA ASP A 139 -5.39 -15.20 12.22
C ASP A 139 -4.18 -15.67 13.04
N HIS A 140 -4.39 -15.97 14.32
CA HIS A 140 -3.32 -16.39 15.25
C HIS A 140 -2.18 -15.37 15.41
N GLY A 141 -2.47 -14.08 15.21
CA GLY A 141 -1.52 -12.99 15.31
C GLY A 141 -0.66 -12.76 14.07
N ASP A 142 -1.03 -13.33 12.92
CA ASP A 142 -0.27 -13.21 11.69
C ASP A 142 0.02 -11.74 11.31
N TYR A 143 -0.98 -10.86 11.44
CA TYR A 143 -0.84 -9.45 11.09
C TYR A 143 0.10 -8.70 12.04
N LEU A 144 0.17 -9.12 13.31
CA LEU A 144 1.14 -8.61 14.27
C LEU A 144 2.56 -9.10 13.97
N VAL A 145 2.69 -10.36 13.53
CA VAL A 145 3.99 -10.92 13.12
C VAL A 145 4.52 -10.16 11.91
N ALA A 146 3.69 -9.89 10.90
CA ALA A 146 4.08 -9.07 9.76
C ALA A 146 4.50 -7.65 10.18
N ASP A 147 3.71 -6.98 11.04
CA ASP A 147 4.04 -5.66 11.58
C ASP A 147 5.41 -5.66 12.29
N ARG A 148 5.66 -6.63 13.16
CA ARG A 148 6.95 -6.77 13.87
C ARG A 148 8.13 -6.99 12.94
N ILE A 149 7.97 -7.81 11.90
CA ILE A 149 9.03 -8.04 10.91
C ILE A 149 9.36 -6.73 10.21
N LEU A 150 8.35 -6.00 9.73
CA LEU A 150 8.52 -4.76 9.00
C LEU A 150 9.14 -3.66 9.89
N ASN A 151 8.67 -3.52 11.13
CA ASN A 151 9.23 -2.57 12.10
C ASN A 151 10.66 -2.94 12.52
N HIS A 152 10.97 -4.23 12.66
CA HIS A 152 12.34 -4.67 12.96
C HIS A 152 13.28 -4.34 11.81
N VAL A 153 12.84 -4.56 10.57
CA VAL A 153 13.61 -4.23 9.38
C VAL A 153 13.90 -2.73 9.34
N LEU A 154 12.91 -1.86 9.54
CA LEU A 154 13.10 -0.39 9.54
C LEU A 154 14.12 0.13 10.58
N ALA A 155 14.45 -0.64 11.61
CA ALA A 155 15.49 -0.28 12.57
C ALA A 155 16.92 -0.49 12.03
N ASP A 156 17.09 -1.20 10.91
CA ASP A 156 18.37 -1.44 10.24
C ASP A 156 18.70 -0.31 9.25
N ALA A 157 19.92 0.23 9.36
CA ALA A 157 20.43 1.28 8.48
C ALA A 157 20.61 0.83 7.01
N PHE A 158 20.61 -0.48 6.75
CA PHE A 158 20.79 -1.07 5.42
C PHE A 158 19.49 -1.67 4.86
N THR A 159 18.34 -1.22 5.35
CA THR A 159 17.04 -1.69 4.88
C THR A 159 16.91 -1.51 3.35
N PRO A 160 16.57 -2.57 2.61
CA PRO A 160 16.24 -2.44 1.20
C PRO A 160 15.05 -1.50 0.99
N PRO A 161 15.10 -0.56 0.02
CA PRO A 161 13.99 0.38 -0.24
C PRO A 161 12.62 -0.27 -0.42
N SER A 162 12.58 -1.51 -0.94
CA SER A 162 11.33 -2.24 -1.09
C SER A 162 10.72 -2.68 0.23
N LEU A 163 11.52 -3.00 1.23
CA LEU A 163 11.02 -3.30 2.57
C LEU A 163 10.62 -2.03 3.31
N GLU A 164 11.31 -0.91 3.10
CA GLU A 164 10.88 0.40 3.64
C GLU A 164 9.50 0.77 3.10
N GLN A 165 9.31 0.64 1.79
CA GLN A 165 8.04 0.91 1.14
C GLN A 165 6.94 -0.08 1.56
N THR A 166 7.28 -1.36 1.75
CA THR A 166 6.34 -2.37 2.27
C THR A 166 5.88 -2.01 3.68
N ALA A 167 6.81 -1.65 4.57
CA ALA A 167 6.50 -1.26 5.94
C ALA A 167 5.60 -0.02 5.98
N ARG A 168 5.95 0.99 5.18
CA ARG A 168 5.12 2.19 5.00
C ARG A 168 3.71 1.83 4.53
N LEU A 169 3.56 1.14 3.40
CA LEU A 169 2.25 0.79 2.85
C LEU A 169 1.43 -0.09 3.81
N TYR A 170 2.08 -0.99 4.55
CA TYR A 170 1.42 -1.82 5.55
C TYR A 170 0.85 -0.96 6.70
N SER A 171 1.62 0.01 7.19
CA SER A 171 1.16 1.01 8.16
C SER A 171 -0.02 1.82 7.64
N LEU A 172 0.04 2.29 6.38
CA LEU A 172 -1.05 3.05 5.77
C LEU A 172 -2.35 2.23 5.68
N HIS A 173 -2.27 0.96 5.29
CA HIS A 173 -3.46 0.09 5.23
C HIS A 173 -3.99 -0.26 6.62
N THR A 174 -3.11 -0.34 7.62
CA THR A 174 -3.46 -0.59 9.02
C THR A 174 -4.29 0.58 9.58
N GLU A 175 -3.91 1.81 9.27
CA GLU A 175 -4.71 3.00 9.61
C GLU A 175 -6.08 3.01 8.93
N ILE A 176 -6.16 2.63 7.65
CA ILE A 176 -7.45 2.51 6.96
C ILE A 176 -8.33 1.43 7.59
N TYR A 177 -7.76 0.31 8.03
CA TYR A 177 -8.51 -0.71 8.78
C TYR A 177 -9.06 -0.13 10.09
N ALA A 178 -8.22 0.57 10.84
CA ALA A 178 -8.61 1.11 12.14
C ALA A 178 -9.68 2.21 12.03
N ASP A 179 -9.64 3.04 10.98
CA ASP A 179 -10.73 3.98 10.65
C ASP A 179 -12.08 3.29 10.46
N ARG A 180 -12.10 2.12 9.82
CA ARG A 180 -13.34 1.32 9.66
C ARG A 180 -13.85 0.83 11.00
N GLY A 181 -12.95 0.39 11.89
CA GLY A 181 -13.28 0.02 13.26
C GLY A 181 -13.89 1.19 14.04
N ALA A 182 -13.30 2.38 13.93
CA ALA A 182 -13.82 3.60 14.53
C ALA A 182 -15.26 3.89 14.10
N ALA A 183 -15.56 3.82 12.80
CA ALA A 183 -16.90 4.07 12.29
C ALA A 183 -17.92 3.02 12.73
N LEU A 184 -17.55 1.73 12.75
CA LEU A 184 -18.43 0.67 13.27
C LEU A 184 -18.74 0.87 14.74
N VAL A 185 -17.71 1.18 15.53
CA VAL A 185 -17.84 1.44 16.96
C VAL A 185 -18.66 2.71 17.22
N ALA A 186 -18.57 3.74 16.38
CA ALA A 186 -19.39 4.95 16.52
C ALA A 186 -20.78 4.84 15.86
N GLY A 187 -21.06 3.79 15.09
CA GLY A 187 -22.30 3.63 14.33
C GLY A 187 -22.42 4.55 13.10
N GLY A 188 -21.29 5.06 12.60
CA GLY A 188 -21.24 5.95 11.45
C GLY A 188 -19.87 6.63 11.26
N PRO A 189 -19.57 7.17 10.07
CA PRO A 189 -18.28 7.78 9.78
C PRO A 189 -18.13 9.17 10.43
N ALA A 190 -19.22 9.84 10.80
CA ALA A 190 -19.18 11.24 11.24
C ALA A 190 -18.29 11.47 12.48
N SER A 191 -18.45 10.66 13.53
CA SER A 191 -17.65 10.78 14.76
C SER A 191 -16.20 10.33 14.56
N ALA A 192 -15.95 9.37 13.68
CA ALA A 192 -14.60 8.97 13.30
C ALA A 192 -13.87 10.08 12.53
N ILE A 193 -14.53 10.71 11.55
CA ILE A 193 -13.98 11.84 10.78
C ILE A 193 -13.74 13.05 11.66
N THR A 194 -14.71 13.44 12.50
CA THR A 194 -14.55 14.57 13.42
C THR A 194 -13.39 14.34 14.39
N SER A 195 -13.32 13.15 15.02
CA SER A 195 -12.23 12.77 15.91
C SER A 195 -10.87 12.86 15.19
N LEU A 196 -10.74 12.28 14.00
CA LEU A 196 -9.53 12.32 13.19
C LEU A 196 -9.06 13.76 12.91
N VAL A 197 -9.98 14.65 12.50
CA VAL A 197 -9.67 16.06 12.21
C VAL A 197 -9.27 16.81 13.49
N LYS A 198 -10.00 16.61 14.59
CA LYS A 198 -9.69 17.27 15.88
C LYS A 198 -8.35 16.84 16.44
N VAL A 199 -8.04 15.55 16.42
CA VAL A 199 -6.76 15.01 16.88
C VAL A 199 -5.62 15.59 16.04
N HIS A 200 -5.77 15.63 14.72
CA HIS A 200 -4.72 16.16 13.83
C HIS A 200 -4.50 17.67 13.96
N THR A 201 -5.56 18.46 14.14
CA THR A 201 -5.50 19.93 14.04
C THR A 201 -5.59 20.67 15.38
N GLY A 202 -6.07 20.01 16.44
CA GLY A 202 -6.35 20.59 17.75
C GLY A 202 -7.58 21.50 17.81
N ILE A 203 -8.36 21.62 16.72
CA ILE A 203 -9.57 22.47 16.71
C ILE A 203 -10.71 21.84 17.52
N VAL A 204 -11.62 22.69 18.01
CA VAL A 204 -12.67 22.27 18.97
C VAL A 204 -13.95 21.80 18.29
N THR A 205 -14.29 22.35 17.14
CA THR A 205 -15.54 22.06 16.44
C THR A 205 -15.22 21.69 14.99
N VAL A 206 -15.74 20.55 14.56
CA VAL A 206 -15.60 20.03 13.20
C VAL A 206 -16.97 19.63 12.71
N ASP A 207 -17.32 20.02 11.49
CA ASP A 207 -18.46 19.46 10.77
C ASP A 207 -17.95 18.40 9.79
N ALA A 208 -18.22 17.12 10.08
CA ALA A 208 -17.70 16.02 9.28
C ALA A 208 -18.17 16.07 7.82
N ALA A 209 -19.42 16.49 7.57
CA ALA A 209 -19.97 16.58 6.22
C ALA A 209 -19.25 17.64 5.39
N SER A 210 -19.04 18.83 5.96
CA SER A 210 -18.30 19.93 5.34
C SER A 210 -16.83 19.55 5.10
N TYR A 211 -16.18 18.91 6.06
CA TYR A 211 -14.80 18.44 5.88
C TYR A 211 -14.69 17.37 4.80
N LEU A 212 -15.64 16.42 4.75
CA LEU A 212 -15.66 15.39 3.70
C LEU A 212 -15.92 16.00 2.31
N GLN A 213 -16.78 17.01 2.22
CA GLN A 213 -16.98 17.75 0.98
C GLN A 213 -15.67 18.42 0.53
N GLN A 214 -14.97 19.10 1.43
CA GLN A 214 -13.65 19.69 1.17
C GLN A 214 -12.64 18.61 0.74
N ALA A 215 -12.60 17.46 1.42
CA ALA A 215 -11.68 16.37 1.11
C ALA A 215 -11.91 15.83 -0.31
N ARG A 216 -13.17 15.77 -0.76
CA ARG A 216 -13.56 15.33 -2.11
C ARG A 216 -13.15 16.30 -3.21
N GLU A 217 -12.88 17.58 -2.91
CA GLU A 217 -12.31 18.53 -3.88
C GLU A 217 -10.89 18.13 -4.33
N LEU A 218 -10.20 17.31 -3.52
CA LEU A 218 -8.86 16.79 -3.82
C LEU A 218 -8.88 15.45 -4.57
N ASP A 219 -10.06 14.91 -4.90
CA ASP A 219 -10.17 13.74 -5.78
C ASP A 219 -10.24 14.16 -7.26
N GLY A 220 -9.81 13.28 -8.16
CA GLY A 220 -9.78 13.57 -9.60
C GLY A 220 -8.60 12.92 -10.31
N LYS A 221 -8.39 13.28 -11.58
CA LYS A 221 -7.31 12.72 -12.41
C LYS A 221 -5.91 13.09 -11.91
N ASP A 222 -5.77 14.24 -11.27
CA ASP A 222 -4.50 14.74 -10.72
C ASP A 222 -4.33 14.41 -9.22
N ALA A 223 -5.21 13.56 -8.68
CA ALA A 223 -5.17 13.17 -7.28
C ALA A 223 -3.83 12.49 -6.96
N GLN A 224 -3.13 13.06 -5.98
CA GLN A 224 -1.82 12.57 -5.60
C GLN A 224 -1.94 11.26 -4.81
N VAL A 225 -0.94 10.39 -5.02
CA VAL A 225 -0.70 9.25 -4.15
C VAL A 225 -0.28 9.78 -2.78
N SER A 226 -0.74 9.13 -1.71
CA SER A 226 -0.38 9.48 -0.34
C SER A 226 1.13 9.61 -0.21
N GLN A 227 1.59 10.64 0.49
CA GLN A 227 2.97 10.84 0.88
C GLN A 227 3.19 10.53 2.38
N GLY A 228 2.15 10.11 3.09
CA GLY A 228 2.18 9.76 4.51
C GLY A 228 3.16 8.64 4.86
N LEU A 229 4.06 8.87 5.83
CA LEU A 229 5.07 7.90 6.23
C LEU A 229 4.52 6.79 7.15
N SER A 230 3.77 7.20 8.18
CA SER A 230 3.13 6.27 9.13
C SER A 230 1.61 6.27 9.00
N HIS A 231 1.02 7.42 8.64
CA HIS A 231 -0.41 7.61 8.54
C HIS A 231 -0.73 8.26 7.19
N PRO A 232 -1.82 7.87 6.51
CA PRO A 232 -2.29 8.59 5.35
C PRO A 232 -2.80 9.98 5.78
N GLU A 233 -2.87 10.90 4.83
CA GLU A 233 -3.37 12.24 5.09
C GLU A 233 -4.84 12.20 5.54
N THR A 234 -5.23 13.06 6.47
CA THR A 234 -6.57 13.09 7.09
C THR A 234 -7.72 13.18 6.07
N PHE A 235 -7.50 13.89 4.96
CA PHE A 235 -8.50 13.99 3.88
C PHE A 235 -8.68 12.64 3.16
N LEU A 236 -7.58 11.92 2.89
CA LEU A 236 -7.60 10.62 2.23
C LEU A 236 -8.28 9.57 3.12
N ARG A 237 -7.93 9.55 4.41
CA ARG A 237 -8.56 8.68 5.41
C ARG A 237 -10.07 8.90 5.49
N SER A 238 -10.51 10.16 5.56
CA SER A 238 -11.93 10.52 5.55
C SER A 238 -12.65 10.06 4.29
N GLN A 239 -12.02 10.20 3.11
CA GLN A 239 -12.57 9.69 1.84
C GLN A 239 -12.66 8.16 1.83
N ALA A 240 -11.59 7.48 2.22
CA ALA A 240 -11.52 6.02 2.27
C ALA A 240 -12.60 5.43 3.19
N LEU A 241 -12.77 6.04 4.37
CA LEU A 241 -13.75 5.62 5.36
C LEU A 241 -15.17 5.79 4.84
N ASP A 242 -15.48 6.94 4.23
CA ASP A 242 -16.80 7.19 3.68
C ASP A 242 -17.11 6.28 2.47
N ASN A 243 -16.17 6.12 1.52
CA ASN A 243 -16.35 5.21 0.39
C ASN A 243 -16.65 3.77 0.87
N TRP A 244 -15.91 3.31 1.88
CA TRP A 244 -16.17 2.00 2.49
C TRP A 244 -17.52 1.95 3.19
N TRP A 245 -17.88 2.98 3.97
CA TRP A 245 -19.14 3.04 4.70
C TRP A 245 -20.37 3.04 3.78
N GLN A 246 -20.26 3.73 2.64
CA GLN A 246 -21.29 3.74 1.59
C GLN A 246 -21.29 2.45 0.74
N GLN A 247 -20.38 1.51 1.01
CA GLN A 247 -20.18 0.29 0.24
C GLN A 247 -19.93 0.57 -1.26
N ASP A 248 -19.15 1.60 -1.56
CA ASP A 248 -18.76 1.90 -2.92
C ASP A 248 -17.95 0.72 -3.50
N PRO A 249 -18.40 0.09 -4.61
CA PRO A 249 -17.72 -1.06 -5.20
C PRO A 249 -16.29 -0.73 -5.65
N ASP A 250 -15.99 0.54 -5.95
CA ASP A 250 -14.70 0.98 -6.44
C ASP A 250 -13.71 1.32 -5.30
N THR A 251 -14.12 1.19 -4.03
CA THR A 251 -13.28 1.50 -2.85
C THR A 251 -11.90 0.86 -2.91
N GLN A 252 -11.81 -0.40 -3.35
CA GLN A 252 -10.52 -1.11 -3.40
C GLN A 252 -9.61 -0.58 -4.52
N ALA A 253 -10.17 -0.34 -5.71
CA ALA A 253 -9.43 0.26 -6.82
C ALA A 253 -8.98 1.68 -6.47
N TRP A 254 -9.85 2.45 -5.81
CA TRP A 254 -9.55 3.78 -5.31
C TRP A 254 -8.41 3.76 -4.28
N LEU A 255 -8.45 2.84 -3.30
CA LEU A 255 -7.38 2.67 -2.30
C LEU A 255 -6.05 2.31 -2.96
N HIS A 256 -6.06 1.38 -3.92
CA HIS A 256 -4.87 1.03 -4.69
C HIS A 256 -4.27 2.28 -5.36
N ARG A 257 -5.08 3.04 -6.09
CA ARG A 257 -4.65 4.27 -6.77
C ARG A 257 -4.10 5.31 -5.80
N ARG A 258 -4.75 5.49 -4.64
CA ARG A 258 -4.44 6.59 -3.70
C ARG A 258 -3.35 6.25 -2.69
N LEU A 259 -3.12 4.99 -2.36
CA LEU A 259 -2.05 4.57 -1.45
C LEU A 259 -0.81 4.06 -2.19
N ARG A 260 -1.00 3.25 -3.24
CA ARG A 260 0.08 2.58 -3.96
C ARG A 260 0.42 3.31 -5.25
N GLY A 261 -0.59 3.67 -6.05
CA GLY A 261 -0.45 4.26 -7.40
C GLY A 261 0.01 3.26 -8.47
N PRO A 262 0.44 3.72 -9.67
CA PRO A 262 0.95 2.85 -10.75
C PRO A 262 2.30 2.20 -10.39
N LEU A 263 2.64 1.02 -10.92
CA LEU A 263 3.97 0.43 -10.71
C LEU A 263 5.08 1.41 -11.08
N SER A 264 6.13 1.44 -10.26
CA SER A 264 7.22 2.42 -10.40
C SER A 264 8.51 1.89 -9.82
N MET A 265 9.58 1.96 -10.59
CA MET A 265 10.92 1.50 -10.21
C MET A 265 11.46 2.20 -8.97
N ASN A 266 10.96 3.41 -8.68
CA ASN A 266 11.43 4.22 -7.55
C ASN A 266 10.73 3.91 -6.23
N ARG A 267 9.64 3.13 -6.25
CA ARG A 267 8.79 2.86 -5.07
C ARG A 267 8.20 1.46 -5.07
N LEU A 268 8.92 0.48 -5.60
CA LEU A 268 8.50 -0.92 -5.57
C LEU A 268 8.50 -1.43 -4.13
N ASP A 269 7.35 -1.86 -3.63
CA ASP A 269 7.28 -2.73 -2.45
C ASP A 269 7.45 -4.20 -2.85
N VAL A 270 7.46 -5.13 -1.88
CA VAL A 270 7.62 -6.56 -2.19
C VAL A 270 6.48 -7.13 -3.02
N ILE A 271 5.26 -6.60 -2.87
CA ILE A 271 4.11 -7.03 -3.65
C ILE A 271 4.21 -6.52 -5.09
N ASP A 272 4.62 -5.26 -5.28
CA ASP A 272 4.90 -4.65 -6.58
C ASP A 272 6.07 -5.36 -7.28
N GLN A 273 7.06 -5.90 -6.55
CA GLN A 273 8.12 -6.71 -7.16
C GLN A 273 7.59 -8.02 -7.76
N VAL A 274 6.69 -8.70 -7.05
CA VAL A 274 6.01 -9.91 -7.58
C VAL A 274 5.19 -9.54 -8.81
N ASP A 275 4.44 -8.44 -8.75
CA ASP A 275 3.61 -7.97 -9.86
C ASP A 275 4.44 -7.56 -11.07
N LEU A 276 5.49 -6.76 -10.88
CA LEU A 276 6.41 -6.35 -11.93
C LEU A 276 7.14 -7.55 -12.54
N THR A 277 7.48 -8.57 -11.74
CA THR A 277 8.08 -9.81 -12.26
C THR A 277 7.12 -10.53 -13.20
N ALA A 278 5.87 -10.74 -12.79
CA ALA A 278 4.85 -11.37 -13.63
C ALA A 278 4.56 -10.56 -14.90
N LEU A 279 4.45 -9.23 -14.76
CA LEU A 279 4.29 -8.30 -15.87
C LEU A 279 5.45 -8.41 -16.87
N THR A 280 6.69 -8.44 -16.38
CA THR A 280 7.88 -8.56 -17.22
C THR A 280 7.89 -9.87 -17.99
N ARG A 281 7.51 -10.99 -17.35
CA ARG A 281 7.41 -12.28 -18.03
C ARG A 281 6.37 -12.24 -19.15
N GLY A 282 5.16 -11.77 -18.86
CA GLY A 282 4.12 -11.66 -19.88
C GLY A 282 4.49 -10.69 -21.00
N PHE A 283 5.16 -9.58 -20.68
CA PHE A 283 5.67 -8.63 -21.66
C PHE A 283 6.70 -9.25 -22.59
N ILE A 284 7.69 -9.97 -22.05
CA ILE A 284 8.69 -10.67 -22.86
C ILE A 284 8.00 -11.71 -23.75
N ALA A 285 7.04 -12.49 -23.23
CA ALA A 285 6.31 -13.49 -23.99
C ALA A 285 5.57 -12.87 -25.20
N THR A 286 4.94 -11.70 -25.00
CA THR A 286 4.33 -10.94 -26.09
C THR A 286 5.38 -10.42 -27.08
N PHE A 287 6.47 -9.85 -26.57
CA PHE A 287 7.49 -9.20 -27.39
C PHE A 287 8.24 -10.19 -28.29
N ILE A 288 8.66 -11.34 -27.76
CA ILE A 288 9.41 -12.32 -28.54
C ILE A 288 8.54 -13.09 -29.54
N SER A 289 7.21 -12.94 -29.52
CA SER A 289 6.31 -13.60 -30.48
C SER A 289 6.57 -13.20 -31.95
N ALA A 290 7.26 -12.07 -32.17
CA ALA A 290 7.71 -11.67 -33.50
C ALA A 290 8.76 -12.64 -34.06
N GLN A 291 8.63 -13.03 -35.33
CA GLN A 291 9.54 -13.98 -35.98
C GLN A 291 11.03 -13.58 -35.88
N ALA A 292 11.33 -12.27 -35.95
CA ALA A 292 12.68 -11.75 -35.83
C ALA A 292 13.32 -11.98 -34.45
N LEU A 293 12.53 -12.32 -33.41
CA LEU A 293 12.98 -12.52 -32.03
C LEU A 293 12.95 -13.98 -31.57
N GLN A 294 12.75 -14.92 -32.51
CA GLN A 294 12.66 -16.36 -32.23
C GLN A 294 14.03 -17.09 -32.39
N SER A 295 15.15 -16.36 -32.41
CA SER A 295 16.47 -16.97 -32.53
C SER A 295 16.95 -17.58 -31.20
N GLU A 296 17.79 -18.62 -31.27
CA GLU A 296 18.35 -19.26 -30.07
C GLU A 296 19.08 -18.28 -29.15
N ARG A 297 19.68 -17.22 -29.72
CA ARG A 297 20.38 -16.18 -28.94
C ARG A 297 19.41 -15.35 -28.10
N VAL A 298 18.25 -15.00 -28.65
CA VAL A 298 17.20 -14.27 -27.92
C VAL A 298 16.62 -15.15 -26.83
N ILE A 299 16.30 -16.41 -27.12
CA ILE A 299 15.77 -17.34 -26.10
C ILE A 299 16.78 -17.58 -24.97
N ASN A 300 18.07 -17.69 -25.29
CA ASN A 300 19.12 -17.77 -24.27
C ASN A 300 19.22 -16.49 -23.43
N GLN A 301 19.05 -15.30 -24.03
CA GLN A 301 19.01 -14.03 -23.30
C GLN A 301 17.80 -13.97 -22.36
N VAL A 302 16.62 -14.41 -22.80
CA VAL A 302 15.41 -14.50 -21.96
C VAL A 302 15.66 -15.44 -20.76
N ARG A 303 16.26 -16.61 -20.99
CA ARG A 303 16.66 -17.53 -19.91
C ARG A 303 17.73 -16.95 -18.98
N GLY A 304 18.47 -15.94 -19.43
CA GLY A 304 19.38 -15.15 -18.60
C GLY A 304 18.65 -14.26 -17.59
N PHE A 305 17.47 -13.74 -17.95
CA PHE A 305 16.59 -13.03 -17.00
C PHE A 305 15.84 -13.99 -16.09
N PHE A 306 15.31 -15.07 -16.68
CA PHE A 306 14.46 -16.05 -15.99
C PHE A 306 14.96 -17.47 -16.29
N ALA A 307 15.78 -18.02 -15.38
CA ALA A 307 16.37 -19.34 -15.57
C ALA A 307 15.31 -20.46 -15.73
N ASP A 308 14.11 -20.24 -15.20
CA ASP A 308 12.96 -21.12 -15.25
C ASP A 308 12.00 -20.82 -16.42
N TRP A 309 12.40 -20.00 -17.39
CA TRP A 309 11.56 -19.62 -18.53
C TRP A 309 11.09 -20.82 -19.36
N THR A 310 9.81 -20.82 -19.73
CA THR A 310 9.19 -21.85 -20.57
C THR A 310 8.55 -21.24 -21.82
N ASP A 311 8.32 -22.05 -22.86
CA ASP A 311 7.61 -21.56 -24.06
C ASP A 311 6.08 -21.44 -23.84
N HIS A 312 5.62 -21.67 -22.61
CA HIS A 312 4.21 -21.62 -22.20
C HIS A 312 3.87 -20.38 -21.36
N GLU A 313 4.77 -19.39 -21.28
CA GLU A 313 4.45 -18.11 -20.63
C GLU A 313 3.22 -17.46 -21.30
N THR A 314 2.32 -16.92 -20.48
CA THR A 314 1.12 -16.25 -20.96
C THR A 314 1.49 -14.86 -21.51
N PRO A 315 1.25 -14.57 -22.81
CA PRO A 315 1.49 -13.26 -23.36
C PRO A 315 0.61 -12.19 -22.69
N LEU A 316 1.22 -11.05 -22.37
CA LEU A 316 0.54 -9.86 -21.85
C LEU A 316 -0.15 -9.08 -22.97
N ASP A 317 -1.41 -8.69 -22.77
CA ASP A 317 -2.03 -7.66 -23.60
C ASP A 317 -1.43 -6.29 -23.27
N LEU A 318 -0.75 -5.67 -24.23
CA LEU A 318 -0.09 -4.38 -24.04
C LEU A 318 -1.07 -3.24 -23.74
N SER A 319 -2.37 -3.40 -24.04
CA SER A 319 -3.38 -2.37 -23.76
C SER A 319 -3.57 -2.10 -22.26
N VAL A 320 -3.18 -3.06 -21.41
CA VAL A 320 -3.28 -2.93 -19.94
C VAL A 320 -2.14 -2.11 -19.34
N LEU A 321 -1.12 -1.76 -20.12
CA LEU A 321 0.05 -0.98 -19.69
C LEU A 321 -0.18 0.52 -19.90
N ASP A 322 -1.25 1.03 -19.31
CA ASP A 322 -1.59 2.45 -19.31
C ASP A 322 -0.95 3.21 -18.13
N ALA A 323 -1.21 4.52 -18.07
CA ALA A 323 -0.68 5.40 -17.04
C ALA A 323 -1.24 5.14 -15.62
N GLU A 324 -2.35 4.40 -15.50
CA GLU A 324 -2.86 3.97 -14.19
C GLU A 324 -2.14 2.71 -13.71
N ARG A 325 -1.62 1.90 -14.63
CA ARG A 325 -0.92 0.65 -14.34
C ARG A 325 0.58 0.82 -14.13
N ILE A 326 1.26 1.58 -14.98
CA ILE A 326 2.72 1.77 -14.94
C ILE A 326 3.10 3.24 -15.09
N ASP A 327 4.20 3.65 -14.44
CA ASP A 327 4.75 4.99 -14.56
C ASP A 327 5.88 5.06 -15.62
N PRO A 328 6.40 6.27 -15.94
CA PRO A 328 7.48 6.43 -16.90
C PRO A 328 8.76 5.65 -16.58
N SER A 329 9.05 5.38 -15.30
CA SER A 329 10.24 4.61 -14.90
C SER A 329 10.11 3.13 -15.28
N VAL A 330 8.89 2.58 -15.22
CA VAL A 330 8.62 1.22 -15.68
C VAL A 330 8.61 1.16 -17.20
N HIS A 331 8.12 2.19 -17.90
CA HIS A 331 8.30 2.28 -19.37
C HIS A 331 9.77 2.21 -19.78
N GLU A 332 10.64 3.00 -19.13
CA GLU A 332 12.07 2.99 -19.40
C GLU A 332 12.70 1.62 -19.08
N TYR A 333 12.29 0.97 -18.00
CA TYR A 333 12.69 -0.40 -17.68
C TYR A 333 12.32 -1.38 -18.81
N LEU A 334 11.07 -1.36 -19.30
CA LEU A 334 10.63 -2.22 -20.40
C LEU A 334 11.37 -1.92 -21.71
N HIS A 335 11.75 -0.66 -21.95
CA HIS A 335 12.61 -0.30 -23.09
C HIS A 335 13.97 -0.98 -23.00
N PHE A 336 14.61 -1.01 -21.83
CA PHE A 336 15.87 -1.71 -21.64
C PHE A 336 15.73 -3.23 -21.85
N ILE A 337 14.64 -3.84 -21.37
CA ILE A 337 14.35 -5.25 -21.65
C ILE A 337 14.25 -5.52 -23.16
N MET A 338 13.52 -4.68 -23.91
CA MET A 338 13.45 -4.82 -25.36
C MET A 338 14.83 -4.70 -26.01
N LEU A 339 15.68 -3.77 -25.56
CA LEU A 339 17.00 -3.58 -26.13
C LEU A 339 17.95 -4.75 -25.89
N ASP A 340 17.96 -5.30 -24.68
CA ASP A 340 18.78 -6.47 -24.37
C ASP A 340 18.43 -7.64 -25.31
N LEU A 341 17.14 -7.80 -25.63
CA LEU A 341 16.66 -8.83 -26.56
C LEU A 341 16.96 -8.49 -28.03
N CYS A 342 16.83 -7.22 -28.44
CA CYS A 342 17.09 -6.81 -29.83
C CYS A 342 18.57 -6.83 -30.21
N LEU A 343 19.47 -6.64 -29.24
CA LEU A 343 20.90 -6.42 -29.52
C LEU A 343 21.75 -7.69 -29.40
N VAL A 344 21.20 -8.78 -28.84
CA VAL A 344 21.93 -10.05 -28.69
C VAL A 344 22.20 -10.75 -30.03
N ASP A 345 21.31 -10.56 -31.01
CA ASP A 345 21.43 -11.15 -32.34
C ASP A 345 21.61 -10.09 -33.43
N ARG A 346 22.84 -10.02 -33.96
CA ARG A 346 23.23 -9.02 -34.96
C ARG A 346 22.57 -9.24 -36.31
N GLU A 347 22.11 -10.45 -36.62
CA GLU A 347 21.55 -10.77 -37.94
C GLU A 347 20.15 -10.19 -38.12
N VAL A 348 19.38 -10.15 -37.04
CA VAL A 348 17.98 -9.68 -37.00
C VAL A 348 17.83 -8.32 -36.32
N ARG A 349 18.94 -7.70 -35.90
CA ARG A 349 18.96 -6.46 -35.11
C ARG A 349 18.05 -5.36 -35.65
N ASP A 350 18.13 -5.05 -36.93
CA ASP A 350 17.41 -3.90 -37.49
C ASP A 350 15.89 -4.17 -37.54
N GLU A 351 15.48 -5.41 -37.83
CA GLU A 351 14.08 -5.84 -37.76
C GLU A 351 13.55 -5.87 -36.32
N ALA A 352 14.37 -6.35 -35.38
CA ALA A 352 14.06 -6.39 -33.96
C ALA A 352 13.91 -4.97 -33.38
N LEU A 353 14.80 -4.03 -33.73
CA LEU A 353 14.68 -2.62 -33.33
C LEU A 353 13.44 -1.94 -33.90
N LEU A 354 13.04 -2.27 -35.13
CA LEU A 354 11.76 -1.81 -35.68
C LEU A 354 10.57 -2.37 -34.91
N HIS A 355 10.61 -3.66 -34.54
CA HIS A 355 9.58 -4.25 -33.69
C HIS A 355 9.51 -3.62 -32.29
N ALA A 356 10.66 -3.32 -31.68
CA ALA A 356 10.74 -2.59 -30.41
C ALA A 356 10.12 -1.20 -30.50
N ALA A 357 10.43 -0.45 -31.56
CA ALA A 357 9.85 0.88 -31.74
C ALA A 357 8.35 0.85 -31.99
N ARG A 358 7.83 -0.16 -32.73
CA ARG A 358 6.38 -0.39 -32.86
C ARG A 358 5.73 -0.71 -31.51
N THR A 359 6.40 -1.52 -30.69
CA THR A 359 5.93 -1.87 -29.35
C THR A 359 5.90 -0.63 -28.44
N ALA A 360 6.96 0.19 -28.44
CA ALA A 360 7.00 1.46 -27.72
C ALA A 360 5.88 2.42 -28.17
N ASN A 361 5.59 2.48 -29.46
CA ASN A 361 4.46 3.27 -29.99
C ASN A 361 3.10 2.75 -29.46
N LYS A 362 2.87 1.43 -29.42
CA LYS A 362 1.66 0.85 -28.81
C LYS A 362 1.51 1.20 -27.32
N LEU A 363 2.64 1.34 -26.62
CA LEU A 363 2.69 1.77 -25.22
C LEU A 363 2.61 3.30 -25.05
N GLY A 364 2.52 4.08 -26.13
CA GLY A 364 2.52 5.55 -26.07
C GLY A 364 3.86 6.17 -25.65
N SER A 365 4.97 5.44 -25.76
CA SER A 365 6.31 5.82 -25.28
C SER A 365 7.38 5.84 -26.38
N GLU A 366 6.98 5.99 -27.65
CA GLU A 366 7.89 6.00 -28.81
C GLU A 366 8.98 7.06 -28.69
N ASP A 367 8.60 8.31 -28.39
CA ASP A 367 9.55 9.43 -28.33
C ASP A 367 10.67 9.17 -27.30
N ASP A 368 10.33 8.56 -26.17
CA ASP A 368 11.29 8.23 -25.12
C ASP A 368 12.19 7.05 -25.53
N PHE A 369 11.63 6.04 -26.21
CA PHE A 369 12.42 4.96 -26.78
C PHE A 369 13.43 5.46 -27.81
N ILE A 370 13.03 6.36 -28.72
CA ILE A 370 13.93 6.96 -29.72
C ILE A 370 15.04 7.79 -29.06
N LYS A 371 14.73 8.55 -28.00
CA LYS A 371 15.75 9.28 -27.22
C LYS A 371 16.74 8.31 -26.58
N LEU A 372 16.26 7.21 -26.03
CA LEU A 372 17.07 6.18 -25.38
C LEU A 372 18.02 5.51 -26.39
N LEU A 373 17.54 5.15 -27.58
CA LEU A 373 18.36 4.64 -28.69
C LEU A 373 19.51 5.59 -29.08
N LYS A 374 19.26 6.90 -29.05
CA LYS A 374 20.27 7.92 -29.34
C LYS A 374 21.27 8.08 -28.18
N ARG A 375 20.78 8.07 -26.93
CA ARG A 375 21.56 8.30 -25.71
C ARG A 375 22.49 7.14 -25.41
N ASP A 376 21.94 5.93 -25.33
CA ASP A 376 22.62 4.77 -24.75
C ASP A 376 23.18 3.83 -25.82
N ILE A 377 22.39 3.56 -26.87
CA ILE A 377 22.83 2.70 -28.00
C ILE A 377 23.68 3.48 -29.01
N LYS A 378 23.62 4.82 -28.98
CA LYS A 378 24.38 5.74 -29.87
C LYS A 378 24.14 5.46 -31.35
N LEU A 379 22.91 5.10 -31.71
CA LEU A 379 22.49 4.92 -33.11
C LEU A 379 22.74 6.20 -33.91
N ARG A 380 23.24 6.06 -35.14
CA ARG A 380 23.54 7.21 -35.99
C ARG A 380 22.24 7.87 -36.44
N LYS A 381 22.29 9.19 -36.67
CA LYS A 381 21.14 9.97 -37.17
C LYS A 381 20.46 9.31 -38.38
N ARG A 382 21.23 8.79 -39.33
CA ARG A 382 20.69 8.12 -40.52
C ARG A 382 19.89 6.86 -40.20
N GLU A 383 20.32 6.07 -39.21
CA GLU A 383 19.61 4.85 -38.78
C GLU A 383 18.31 5.22 -38.04
N LEU A 384 18.37 6.23 -37.16
CA LEU A 384 17.18 6.75 -36.48
C LEU A 384 16.16 7.34 -37.47
N ASP A 385 16.62 8.16 -38.41
CA ASP A 385 15.75 8.76 -39.44
C ASP A 385 15.07 7.68 -40.30
N LEU A 386 15.76 6.57 -40.59
CA LEU A 386 15.18 5.43 -41.31
C LEU A 386 14.11 4.74 -40.47
N LEU A 387 14.42 4.42 -39.21
CA LEU A 387 13.50 3.78 -38.27
C LEU A 387 12.19 4.57 -38.11
N THR A 388 12.30 5.87 -37.83
CA THR A 388 11.14 6.77 -37.67
C THR A 388 10.32 6.91 -38.96
N ARG A 389 10.96 6.92 -40.13
CA ARG A 389 10.24 6.94 -41.40
C ARG A 389 9.47 5.63 -41.62
N THR A 390 10.10 4.49 -41.38
CA THR A 390 9.46 3.18 -41.56
C THR A 390 8.26 3.03 -40.63
N LEU A 391 8.36 3.47 -39.37
CA LEU A 391 7.25 3.48 -38.41
C LEU A 391 6.04 4.27 -38.93
N LYS A 392 6.26 5.49 -39.44
CA LYS A 392 5.18 6.36 -39.94
C LYS A 392 4.51 5.82 -41.21
N THR A 393 5.29 5.22 -42.11
CA THR A 393 4.79 4.74 -43.42
C THR A 393 3.78 3.59 -43.27
N GLU A 394 3.87 2.79 -42.20
CA GLU A 394 2.93 1.69 -41.95
C GLU A 394 1.66 2.12 -41.20
N VAL A 395 1.73 3.17 -40.37
CA VAL A 395 0.54 3.70 -39.69
C VAL A 395 -0.48 4.23 -40.72
N GLU A 396 0.00 4.78 -41.84
CA GLU A 396 -0.83 5.26 -42.96
C GLU A 396 -1.47 4.11 -43.78
N THR A 397 -0.93 2.89 -43.75
CA THR A 397 -1.50 1.73 -44.48
C THR A 397 -2.51 0.93 -43.64
N TRP A 398 -2.64 1.20 -42.35
CA TRP A 398 -3.67 0.63 -41.46
C TRP A 398 -4.91 1.52 -41.31
N THR A 399 -4.82 2.77 -41.76
CA THR A 399 -5.90 3.78 -41.70
C THR A 399 -6.57 4.03 -43.06
N GLN A 400 -6.16 3.31 -44.10
CA GLN A 400 -6.88 3.12 -45.37
C GLN A 400 -7.45 1.70 -45.42
#